data_AF-A0AAQ3VBZ5-F1
#
_entry.id   AF-A0AAQ3VBZ5-F1
#
_cell.length_a   1.000
_cell.length_b   1.000
_cell.length_c   1.000
_cell.angle_alpha   90.00
_cell.angle_beta   90.00
_cell.angle_gamma   90.00
#
_symmetry.space_group_name_H-M   'P 1'
#
loop_
_entity.id
_entity.type
_entity.pdbx_description
1 polymer ?
#
loop_
_entity_poly.entity_id
_entity_poly.type
_entity_poly.pdbx_seq_one_letter_code
_entity_poly.pdbx_strand_id
1 'polypeptide(L)'
;MSPSPITVEEDTPLEQVVQLMESHGVTRFPVMRDKRLVGMVTRTDFITAIANLRLDRPSASANDDQIRASVIAALARAPWRPNALNVSVHDGVVGLRGGIRLPA
;
A
#
# COMPACT_ATOMS: atom_id res chain seq x y z
N MET A 1 29.20 -5.46 8.95
CA MET A 1 29.12 -5.96 7.56
C MET A 1 29.33 -7.46 7.61
N SER A 2 28.43 -8.26 7.03
CA SER A 2 28.67 -9.71 6.92
C SER A 2 29.57 -9.97 5.70
N PRO A 3 30.69 -10.69 5.87
CA PRO A 3 31.68 -10.87 4.81
C PRO A 3 31.19 -11.70 3.62
N SER A 4 30.10 -12.45 3.79
CA SER A 4 29.43 -13.19 2.71
C SER A 4 27.90 -13.13 2.92
N PRO A 5 27.19 -12.20 2.29
CA PRO A 5 25.73 -12.16 2.40
C PRO A 5 25.12 -13.39 1.73
N ILE A 6 24.07 -13.93 2.34
CA ILE A 6 23.22 -14.93 1.68
C ILE A 6 22.50 -14.20 0.53
N THR A 7 22.42 -14.83 -0.63
CA THR A 7 21.81 -14.27 -1.85
C THR A 7 20.74 -15.21 -2.39
N VAL A 8 19.87 -14.69 -3.27
CA VAL A 8 18.86 -15.46 -3.99
C VAL A 8 18.95 -15.14 -5.49
N GLU A 9 18.57 -16.08 -6.35
CA GLU A 9 18.47 -15.83 -7.79
C GLU A 9 17.17 -15.10 -8.14
N GLU A 10 17.15 -14.36 -9.25
CA GLU A 10 15.99 -13.56 -9.68
C GLU A 10 14.71 -14.35 -9.96
N ASP A 11 14.84 -15.64 -10.24
CA ASP A 11 13.75 -16.59 -10.49
C ASP A 11 13.40 -17.43 -9.25
N THR A 12 14.05 -17.16 -8.11
CA THR A 12 13.77 -17.86 -6.85
C THR A 12 12.31 -17.63 -6.45
N PRO A 13 11.51 -18.69 -6.22
CA PRO A 13 10.12 -18.55 -5.82
C PRO A 13 9.99 -17.76 -4.51
N LEU A 14 9.00 -16.87 -4.46
CA LEU A 14 8.79 -15.96 -3.34
C LEU A 14 8.63 -16.70 -2.00
N GLU A 15 7.94 -17.84 -2.01
CA GLU A 15 7.75 -18.71 -0.85
C GLU A 15 9.08 -19.23 -0.28
N GLN A 16 10.05 -19.53 -1.15
CA GLN A 16 11.37 -20.00 -0.73
C GLN A 16 12.18 -18.86 -0.13
N VAL A 17 12.06 -17.64 -0.67
CA VAL A 17 12.70 -16.46 -0.08
C VAL A 17 12.19 -16.22 1.35
N VAL A 18 10.89 -16.37 1.59
CA VAL A 18 10.31 -16.26 2.95
C VAL A 18 10.84 -17.35 3.88
N GLN A 19 10.89 -18.60 3.42
CA GLN A 19 11.46 -19.70 4.21
C GLN A 19 12.94 -19.46 4.55
N LEU A 20 13.71 -18.89 3.62
CA LEU A 20 15.10 -18.49 3.86
C LEU A 20 15.21 -17.38 4.92
N MET A 21 14.29 -16.40 4.91
CA MET A 21 14.25 -15.37 5.94
C MET A 21 14.04 -15.96 7.33
N GLU A 22 13.08 -16.89 7.45
CA GLU A 22 12.74 -17.53 8.73
C GLU A 22 13.86 -18.43 9.24
N SER A 23 14.41 -19.28 8.36
CA SER A 23 15.44 -20.26 8.73
C SER A 23 16.79 -19.63 9.07
N HIS A 24 17.17 -18.54 8.40
CA HIS A 24 18.49 -17.90 8.60
C HIS A 24 18.43 -16.65 9.48
N GLY A 25 17.24 -16.19 9.88
CA GLY A 25 17.06 -14.94 10.63
C GLY A 25 17.48 -13.68 9.87
N VAL A 26 17.53 -13.77 8.53
CA VAL A 26 17.95 -12.68 7.65
C VAL A 26 16.73 -12.00 7.05
N THR A 27 16.66 -10.67 7.10
CA THR A 27 15.49 -9.91 6.65
C THR A 27 15.62 -9.30 5.25
N ARG A 28 16.74 -9.56 4.57
CA ARG A 28 17.10 -8.96 3.28
C ARG A 28 18.08 -9.83 2.51
N PHE A 29 17.84 -9.99 1.21
CA PHE A 29 18.69 -10.74 0.31
C PHE A 29 19.08 -9.86 -0.89
N PRO A 30 20.36 -9.80 -1.27
CA PRO A 30 20.75 -9.38 -2.61
C PRO A 30 20.22 -10.40 -3.63
N VAL A 31 19.63 -9.89 -4.71
CA VAL A 31 19.10 -10.70 -5.81
C VAL A 31 20.14 -10.75 -6.93
N MET A 32 20.53 -11.95 -7.32
CA MET A 32 21.53 -12.21 -8.35
C MET A 32 20.87 -12.67 -9.65
N ARG A 33 21.51 -12.36 -10.76
CA ARG A 33 21.33 -13.03 -12.04
C ARG A 33 22.71 -13.48 -12.48
N ASP A 34 22.95 -14.78 -12.45
CA ASP A 34 24.28 -15.36 -12.64
C ASP A 34 25.28 -14.77 -11.62
N LYS A 35 26.31 -14.06 -12.10
CA LYS A 35 27.34 -13.42 -11.27
C LYS A 35 27.10 -11.93 -11.04
N ARG A 36 25.92 -11.43 -11.37
CA ARG A 36 25.60 -10.00 -11.33
C ARG A 36 24.51 -9.72 -10.30
N LEU A 37 24.77 -8.75 -9.42
CA LEU A 37 23.75 -8.18 -8.55
C LEU A 37 22.74 -7.40 -9.40
N VAL A 38 21.47 -7.82 -9.37
CA VAL A 38 20.38 -7.19 -10.12
C VAL A 38 19.38 -6.47 -9.23
N GLY A 39 19.38 -6.74 -7.92
CA GLY A 39 18.47 -6.06 -7.01
C GLY A 39 18.64 -6.45 -5.55
N MET A 40 17.66 -6.06 -4.75
CA MET A 40 17.54 -6.41 -3.34
C MET A 40 16.08 -6.69 -3.04
N VAL A 41 15.83 -7.71 -2.23
CA VAL A 41 14.51 -8.01 -1.69
C VAL A 41 14.60 -7.99 -0.17
N THR A 42 13.69 -7.26 0.47
CA THR A 42 13.64 -7.07 1.92
C THR A 42 12.28 -7.48 2.45
N ARG A 43 12.19 -7.78 3.75
CA ARG A 43 10.92 -8.08 4.42
C ARG A 43 9.86 -6.98 4.22
N THR A 44 10.28 -5.72 4.12
CA THR A 44 9.38 -4.59 3.88
C THR A 44 8.75 -4.65 2.49
N ASP A 45 9.48 -5.14 1.48
CA ASP A 45 8.95 -5.29 0.13
C ASP A 45 7.79 -6.29 0.09
N PHE A 46 7.85 -7.37 0.89
CA PHE A 46 6.73 -8.31 1.04
C PHE A 46 5.52 -7.66 1.70
N ILE A 47 5.73 -6.88 2.76
CA ILE A 47 4.63 -6.19 3.47
C ILE A 47 3.95 -5.20 2.52
N THR A 48 4.74 -4.43 1.77
CA THR A 48 4.24 -3.50 0.75
C THR A 48 3.48 -4.23 -0.35
N ALA A 49 4.01 -5.34 -0.87
CA ALA A 49 3.34 -6.14 -1.90
C ALA A 49 2.00 -6.69 -1.40
N ILE A 50 1.91 -7.21 -0.17
CA ILE A 50 0.65 -7.69 0.42
C ILE A 50 -0.33 -6.54 0.66
N ALA A 51 0.16 -5.38 1.11
CA ALA A 51 -0.69 -4.19 1.26
C ALA A 51 -1.30 -3.77 -0.08
N ASN A 52 -0.52 -3.81 -1.16
CA ASN A 52 -0.98 -3.51 -2.51
C ASN A 52 -1.93 -4.59 -3.06
N LEU A 53 -1.68 -5.87 -2.81
CA LEU A 53 -2.60 -6.97 -3.18
C LEU A 53 -3.97 -6.86 -2.49
N ARG A 54 -4.05 -6.24 -1.31
CA ARG A 54 -5.33 -5.94 -0.63
C ARG A 54 -6.06 -4.74 -1.25
N LEU A 55 -5.35 -3.87 -1.96
CA LEU A 55 -5.92 -2.79 -2.76
C LEU A 55 -6.30 -3.28 -4.17
N ASP A 56 -5.78 -4.44 -4.60
CA ASP A 56 -6.19 -5.16 -5.82
C ASP A 56 -7.44 -6.03 -5.63
N ARG A 57 -8.27 -5.76 -4.61
CA ARG A 57 -9.71 -5.83 -4.90
C ARG A 57 -9.98 -4.62 -5.79
N PRO A 58 -10.19 -4.77 -7.10
CA PRO A 58 -10.85 -3.70 -7.83
C PRO A 58 -12.18 -3.46 -7.10
N SER A 59 -12.33 -2.31 -6.43
CA SER A 59 -13.62 -1.67 -6.55
C SER A 59 -13.77 -1.48 -8.05
N ALA A 60 -14.62 -2.29 -8.68
CA ALA A 60 -14.99 -2.09 -10.07
C ALA A 60 -15.23 -0.60 -10.29
N SER A 61 -14.37 0.04 -11.09
CA SER A 61 -14.58 1.36 -11.68
C SER A 61 -15.14 2.46 -10.77
N ALA A 62 -14.68 2.61 -9.52
CA ALA A 62 -15.02 3.84 -8.81
C ALA A 62 -14.19 4.97 -9.44
N ASN A 63 -14.69 5.52 -10.56
CA ASN A 63 -14.22 6.81 -11.06
C ASN A 63 -14.31 7.82 -9.90
N ASP A 64 -13.53 8.88 -9.96
CA ASP A 64 -13.51 9.92 -8.93
C ASP A 64 -14.92 10.41 -8.55
N ASP A 65 -15.86 10.39 -9.50
CA ASP A 65 -17.28 10.67 -9.31
C ASP A 65 -17.98 9.73 -8.31
N GLN A 66 -17.67 8.44 -8.36
CA GLN A 66 -18.31 7.41 -7.53
C GLN A 66 -17.75 7.43 -6.10
N ILE A 67 -16.46 7.70 -5.97
CA ILE A 67 -15.81 7.98 -4.69
C ILE A 67 -16.42 9.26 -4.09
N ARG A 68 -16.53 10.33 -4.89
CA ARG A 68 -17.14 11.60 -4.48
C ARG A 68 -18.57 11.43 -4.00
N ALA A 69 -19.42 10.74 -4.77
CA ALA A 69 -20.81 10.48 -4.41
C ALA A 69 -20.94 9.70 -3.09
N SER A 70 -20.07 8.70 -2.91
CA SER A 70 -20.04 7.89 -1.67
C SER A 70 -19.63 8.72 -0.45
N VAL A 71 -18.61 9.57 -0.60
CA VAL A 71 -18.14 10.48 0.47
C VAL A 71 -19.24 11.48 0.85
N ILE A 72 -19.91 12.09 -0.13
CA ILE A 72 -21.02 13.02 0.12
C ILE A 72 -22.17 12.32 0.86
N ALA A 73 -22.55 11.11 0.43
CA ALA A 73 -23.62 10.35 1.07
C ALA A 73 -23.28 9.92 2.51
N ALA A 74 -22.00 9.73 2.83
CA ALA A 74 -21.53 9.47 4.19
C ALA A 74 -21.59 10.74 5.05
N LEU A 75 -21.12 11.88 4.53
CA LEU A 75 -21.14 13.17 5.21
C LEU A 75 -22.56 13.66 5.52
N ALA A 76 -23.52 13.41 4.63
CA ALA A 76 -24.93 13.76 4.86
C ALA A 76 -25.55 13.07 6.08
N ARG A 77 -25.02 11.89 6.45
CA ARG A 77 -25.44 11.10 7.62
C ARG A 77 -24.60 11.39 8.87
N ALA A 78 -23.59 12.26 8.77
CA ALA A 78 -22.73 12.58 9.89
C ALA A 78 -23.48 13.41 10.95
N PRO A 79 -23.30 13.12 12.24
CA PRO A 79 -23.95 13.85 13.33
C PRO A 79 -23.44 15.30 13.45
N TRP A 80 -22.22 15.56 13.00
CA TRP A 80 -21.61 16.88 12.90
C TRP A 80 -21.94 17.45 11.52
N ARG A 81 -23.01 18.26 11.40
CA ARG A 81 -23.43 18.82 10.10
C ARG A 81 -22.40 19.87 9.62
N PRO A 82 -21.61 19.59 8.58
CA PRO A 82 -20.64 20.56 8.11
C PRO A 82 -21.36 21.62 7.26
N ASN A 83 -21.18 22.88 7.62
CA ASN A 83 -21.69 24.00 6.82
C ASN A 83 -20.59 24.40 5.85
N ALA A 84 -20.79 24.12 4.56
CA ALA A 84 -19.86 24.41 3.46
C ALA A 84 -18.56 23.56 3.46
N LEU A 85 -18.69 22.24 3.34
CA LEU A 85 -17.58 21.35 2.99
C LEU A 85 -17.50 21.15 1.47
N ASN A 86 -16.35 21.45 0.88
CA ASN A 86 -16.03 21.08 -0.49
C ASN A 86 -15.34 19.71 -0.50
N VAL A 87 -15.84 18.81 -1.36
CA VAL A 87 -15.27 17.47 -1.58
C VAL A 87 -14.71 17.42 -2.99
N SER A 88 -13.41 17.19 -3.11
CA SER A 88 -12.71 16.93 -4.37
C SER A 88 -12.15 15.52 -4.35
N VAL A 89 -12.19 14.84 -5.49
CA VAL A 89 -11.51 13.55 -5.68
C VAL A 89 -10.66 13.66 -6.94
N HIS A 90 -9.40 13.23 -6.85
CA HIS A 90 -8.48 13.18 -7.97
C HIS A 90 -7.60 11.94 -7.83
N ASP A 91 -7.61 11.06 -8.83
CA ASP A 91 -6.86 9.79 -8.84
C ASP A 91 -7.15 8.94 -7.58
N GLY A 92 -8.42 8.90 -7.16
CA GLY A 92 -8.86 8.19 -5.96
C GLY A 92 -8.51 8.86 -4.63
N VAL A 93 -7.82 10.00 -4.63
CA VAL A 93 -7.47 10.76 -3.43
C VAL A 93 -8.57 11.76 -3.09
N VAL A 94 -9.15 11.65 -1.89
CA VAL A 94 -10.22 12.54 -1.42
C VAL A 94 -9.63 13.74 -0.66
N GLY A 95 -9.93 14.94 -1.12
CA GLY A 95 -9.67 16.20 -0.43
C GLY A 95 -10.95 16.79 0.15
N LEU A 96 -10.94 17.11 1.44
CA LEU A 96 -12.03 17.78 2.15
C LEU A 96 -11.55 19.15 2.62
N ARG A 97 -12.23 20.23 2.20
CA ARG A 97 -11.92 21.61 2.64
C ARG A 97 -13.19 22.34 3.04
N GLY A 98 -13.18 23.02 4.18
CA GLY A 98 -14.34 23.79 4.63
C GLY A 98 -14.37 23.99 6.13
N GLY A 99 -15.47 24.55 6.62
CA GLY A 99 -15.72 24.75 8.04
C GLY A 99 -16.53 23.61 8.64
N ILE A 100 -16.09 23.11 9.79
CA ILE A 100 -16.93 22.28 10.66
C ILE A 100 -17.37 23.13 11.85
N ARG A 101 -18.64 23.01 12.25
CA ARG A 101 -19.09 23.58 13.53
C ARG A 101 -19.03 22.46 14.56
N LEU A 102 -18.10 22.59 15.51
CA LEU A 102 -18.07 21.70 16.66
C LEU A 102 -19.35 21.93 17.49
N PRO A 103 -20.01 20.87 17.99
CA PRO A 103 -21.12 21.04 18.92
C PRO A 103 -20.61 21.79 20.17
N ALA A 104 -21.42 22.73 20.64
CA ALA A 104 -21.18 23.47 21.88
C ALA A 104 -21.43 22.58 23.11
#